data_AF-A0A0B7GIH1-F1
#
_entry.id   AF-A0A0B7GIH1-F1
#
_cell.length_a   1.000
_cell.length_b   1.000
_cell.length_c   1.000
_cell.angle_alpha   90.00
_cell.angle_beta   90.00
_cell.angle_gamma   90.00
#
_symmetry.space_group_name_H-M   'P 1'
#
loop_
_entity.id
_entity.type
_entity.pdbx_description
1 polymer ?
#
loop_
_entity_poly.entity_id
_entity_poly.type
_entity_poly.pdbx_seq_one_letter_code
_entity_poly.pdbx_strand_id
1 'polypeptide(L)'
;MLEILNRLDSFVWGPPLLILLVGTGIYLSLRLGLLQIFRLPRAFRLIFVSDEEHQGDVSSFAALCTALAATVGTGNIIGVATAIKTGGPGALFWMWVAAFFGMATKYAEGLLAIKYRRKDAHGAMAGGPMHYILLGMGDKWRPLAIFFAIAGILVALLGIGTFTQVNSITEAMQNTIQLPPAVTASILAILVALVIFSGIQSIARVSTKVVPFMAAIYILGTVTVLAVNLDRLLPTLQLVFSSAFSQTAAVGGFAGATIQLAIQNGVARGVFSNESGLGSAPIAAAAARTKEPVEQGLISMTGTFIDTLIICSLTGLTILITGVWDGNLNGVSLTQAAFATVFANFGPVLLSVFLVLFAFTTILGWNYYGERCFEFLFGVRYIRVYRLLFILMIVLGGFVGLEAVWIIADIVNALMALPNLIALLALSPIVISETKKYFDKHRKN
;
A
#
# COMPACT_ATOMS: atom_id res chain seq x y z
N MET A 1 0.16 25.35 -12.98
CA MET A 1 -0.30 24.50 -11.86
C MET A 1 0.45 23.17 -11.82
N LEU A 2 0.37 22.34 -12.87
CA LEU A 2 1.09 21.04 -12.93
C LEU A 2 2.61 21.17 -12.72
N GLU A 3 3.27 22.16 -13.32
CA GLU A 3 4.72 22.36 -13.12
C GLU A 3 5.09 22.62 -11.65
N ILE A 4 4.27 23.38 -10.92
CA ILE A 4 4.48 23.64 -9.49
C ILE A 4 4.29 22.35 -8.69
N LEU A 5 3.25 21.57 -9.00
CA LEU A 5 2.99 20.29 -8.35
C LEU A 5 4.14 19.31 -8.60
N ASN A 6 4.66 19.22 -9.83
CA ASN A 6 5.80 18.38 -10.18
C ASN A 6 7.09 18.77 -9.45
N ARG A 7 7.35 20.09 -9.28
CA ARG A 7 8.50 20.56 -8.49
C ARG A 7 8.37 20.21 -7.01
N LEU A 8 7.16 20.36 -6.45
CA LEU A 8 6.89 19.98 -5.06
C LEU A 8 7.03 18.48 -4.85
N ASP A 9 6.46 17.68 -5.75
CA ASP A 9 6.57 16.23 -5.71
C ASP A 9 8.02 15.75 -5.77
N SER A 10 8.79 16.26 -6.74
CA SER A 10 10.21 15.95 -6.89
C SER A 10 11.03 16.34 -5.66
N PHE A 11 10.68 17.45 -5.00
CA PHE A 11 11.34 17.89 -3.77
C PHE A 11 11.00 16.98 -2.59
N VAL A 12 9.71 16.68 -2.42
CA VAL A 12 9.18 15.90 -1.30
C VAL A 12 9.64 14.44 -1.37
N TRP A 13 9.60 13.82 -2.56
CA TRP A 13 10.19 12.50 -2.84
C TRP A 13 11.67 12.55 -3.22
N GLY A 14 12.33 13.66 -2.89
CA GLY A 14 13.77 13.80 -3.03
C GLY A 14 14.55 12.95 -2.02
N PRO A 15 15.89 13.03 -2.06
CA PRO A 15 16.77 12.23 -1.21
C PRO A 15 16.43 12.24 0.29
N PRO A 16 16.04 13.37 0.93
CA PRO A 16 15.78 13.38 2.37
C PRO A 16 14.69 12.41 2.82
N LEU A 17 13.54 12.37 2.13
CA LEU A 17 12.46 11.46 2.49
C LEU A 17 12.83 10.01 2.19
N LEU A 18 13.45 9.75 1.03
CA LEU A 18 13.88 8.40 0.66
C LEU A 18 14.89 7.83 1.66
N ILE A 19 15.85 8.65 2.11
CA ILE A 19 16.83 8.29 3.14
C ILE A 19 16.10 8.04 4.46
N LEU A 20 15.15 8.89 4.85
CA LEU A 20 14.41 8.68 6.09
C LEU A 20 13.60 7.37 6.05
N LEU A 21 12.97 7.07 4.92
CA LEU A 21 12.05 5.94 4.76
C LEU A 21 12.81 4.61 4.68
N VAL A 22 13.74 4.49 3.73
CA VAL A 22 14.58 3.28 3.58
C VAL A 22 15.56 3.17 4.75
N GLY A 23 16.14 4.29 5.21
CA GLY A 23 17.05 4.31 6.35
C GLY A 23 16.40 3.89 7.67
N THR A 24 15.13 4.27 7.91
CA THR A 24 14.36 3.75 9.06
C THR A 24 14.16 2.24 8.94
N GLY A 25 13.81 1.74 7.75
CA GLY A 25 13.68 0.30 7.50
C GLY A 25 14.98 -0.47 7.71
N ILE A 26 16.11 0.05 7.22
CA ILE A 26 17.45 -0.52 7.44
C ILE A 26 17.78 -0.52 8.92
N TYR A 27 17.62 0.62 9.60
CA TYR A 27 17.87 0.75 11.03
C TYR A 27 17.08 -0.27 11.85
N LEU A 28 15.76 -0.34 11.65
CA LEU A 28 14.88 -1.28 12.35
C LEU A 28 15.24 -2.74 12.01
N SER A 29 15.52 -3.04 10.73
CA SER A 29 15.93 -4.37 10.30
C SER A 29 17.17 -4.85 11.05
N LEU A 30 18.21 -4.00 11.14
CA LEU A 30 19.44 -4.34 11.86
C LEU A 30 19.19 -4.48 13.37
N ARG A 31 18.45 -3.55 13.97
CA ARG A 31 18.19 -3.53 15.43
C ARG A 31 17.28 -4.66 15.90
N LEU A 32 16.43 -5.19 15.02
CA LEU A 32 15.54 -6.32 15.28
C LEU A 32 16.11 -7.66 14.79
N GLY A 33 17.36 -7.67 14.31
CA GLY A 33 18.07 -8.89 13.92
C GLY A 33 17.53 -9.55 12.65
N LEU A 34 17.20 -8.76 11.62
CA LEU A 34 16.65 -9.19 10.33
C LEU A 34 15.41 -10.08 10.49
N LEU A 35 14.48 -9.64 11.34
CA LEU A 35 13.27 -10.40 11.69
C LEU A 35 12.45 -10.81 10.46
N GLN A 36 12.46 -10.00 9.40
CA GLN A 36 11.74 -10.27 8.16
C GLN A 36 12.27 -11.50 7.40
N ILE A 37 13.49 -11.96 7.69
CA ILE A 37 14.01 -13.22 7.17
C ILE A 37 13.67 -14.34 8.16
N PHE A 38 14.11 -14.21 9.41
CA PHE A 38 14.10 -15.32 10.36
C PHE A 38 12.74 -15.60 11.01
N ARG A 39 11.82 -14.63 10.99
CA ARG A 39 10.51 -14.72 11.65
C ARG A 39 9.33 -14.76 10.67
N LEU A 40 9.57 -14.61 9.36
CA LEU A 40 8.53 -14.66 8.34
C LEU A 40 7.74 -15.98 8.33
N PRO A 41 8.35 -17.18 8.48
CA PRO A 41 7.58 -18.41 8.59
C PRO A 41 6.62 -18.43 9.80
N ARG A 42 7.05 -17.88 10.94
CA ARG A 42 6.19 -17.75 12.12
C ARG A 42 5.07 -16.75 11.87
N ALA A 43 5.37 -15.63 11.22
CA ALA A 43 4.38 -14.61 10.86
C ALA A 43 3.23 -15.20 10.03
N PHE A 44 3.54 -16.01 9.00
CA PHE A 44 2.50 -16.71 8.22
C PHE A 44 1.66 -17.68 9.03
N ARG A 45 2.26 -18.42 9.98
CA ARG A 45 1.50 -19.30 10.88
C ARG A 45 0.52 -18.52 11.76
N LEU A 46 0.96 -17.38 12.30
CA LEU A 46 0.15 -16.53 13.18
C LEU A 46 -1.09 -15.96 12.50
N ILE A 47 -1.10 -15.81 11.17
CA ILE A 47 -2.28 -15.35 10.41
C ILE A 47 -3.48 -16.28 10.65
N PHE A 48 -3.24 -17.59 10.78
CA PHE A 48 -4.27 -18.62 10.88
C PHE A 48 -4.59 -19.04 12.32
N VAL A 49 -3.88 -18.48 13.31
CA VAL A 49 -4.17 -18.74 14.73
C VAL A 49 -5.31 -17.82 15.16
N SER A 50 -6.44 -18.42 15.55
CA SER A 50 -7.61 -17.69 16.04
C SER A 50 -7.51 -17.46 17.55
N ASP A 51 -7.38 -16.20 17.94
CA ASP A 51 -7.50 -15.77 19.34
C ASP A 51 -8.92 -15.23 19.60
N GLU A 52 -9.85 -16.13 19.94
CA GLU A 52 -11.27 -15.76 20.13
C GLU A 52 -11.55 -15.02 21.44
N GLU A 53 -10.69 -15.16 22.46
CA GLU A 53 -10.90 -14.60 23.81
C GLU A 53 -10.35 -13.18 24.04
N HIS A 54 -9.79 -12.54 23.00
CA HIS A 54 -9.06 -11.29 23.15
C HIS A 54 -9.83 -10.04 22.70
N GLN A 55 -9.60 -8.91 23.38
CA GLN A 55 -10.25 -7.62 23.04
C GLN A 55 -9.84 -7.11 21.65
N GLY A 56 -10.83 -6.72 20.84
CA GLY A 56 -10.67 -6.16 19.49
C GLY A 56 -11.96 -6.29 18.68
N ASP A 57 -12.03 -5.59 17.54
CA ASP A 57 -13.24 -5.52 16.73
C ASP A 57 -13.33 -6.69 15.72
N VAL A 58 -12.17 -7.11 15.18
CA VAL A 58 -12.07 -8.13 14.13
C VAL A 58 -10.92 -9.13 14.40
N SER A 59 -10.95 -10.32 13.79
CA SER A 59 -9.85 -11.30 13.92
C SER A 59 -8.55 -10.78 13.27
N SER A 60 -7.40 -11.35 13.64
CA SER A 60 -6.10 -10.94 13.04
C SER A 60 -6.04 -11.18 11.54
N PHE A 61 -6.63 -12.29 11.05
CA PHE A 61 -6.82 -12.52 9.61
C PHE A 61 -7.68 -11.43 8.97
N ALA A 62 -8.80 -11.05 9.59
CA ALA A 62 -9.66 -10.00 9.06
C ALA A 62 -9.00 -8.62 9.09
N ALA A 63 -8.20 -8.32 10.11
CA ALA A 63 -7.37 -7.11 10.16
C ALA A 63 -6.32 -7.12 9.04
N LEU A 64 -5.64 -8.24 8.81
CA LEU A 64 -4.70 -8.40 7.70
C LEU A 64 -5.39 -8.25 6.34
N CYS A 65 -6.54 -8.90 6.12
CA CYS A 65 -7.30 -8.74 4.88
C CYS A 65 -7.78 -7.29 4.70
N THR A 66 -8.14 -6.59 5.77
CA THR A 66 -8.50 -5.17 5.70
C THR A 66 -7.29 -4.31 5.36
N ALA A 67 -6.12 -4.65 5.90
CA ALA A 67 -4.87 -3.98 5.56
C ALA A 67 -4.45 -4.23 4.12
N LEU A 68 -4.50 -5.49 3.67
CA LEU A 68 -4.23 -5.89 2.30
C LEU A 68 -5.26 -5.33 1.31
N ALA A 69 -6.52 -5.17 1.72
CA ALA A 69 -7.51 -4.47 0.90
C ALA A 69 -7.03 -3.05 0.58
N ALA A 70 -6.47 -2.34 1.58
CA ALA A 70 -5.94 -1.00 1.42
C ALA A 70 -4.61 -0.94 0.63
N THR A 71 -3.73 -1.92 0.77
CA THR A 71 -2.41 -1.89 0.09
C THR A 71 -2.44 -2.52 -1.31
N VAL A 72 -3.16 -3.63 -1.47
CA VAL A 72 -3.28 -4.35 -2.74
C VAL A 72 -4.33 -3.67 -3.62
N GLY A 73 -3.87 -2.69 -4.39
CA GLY A 73 -4.66 -1.77 -5.18
C GLY A 73 -4.06 -1.47 -6.54
N THR A 74 -4.40 -0.30 -7.07
CA THR A 74 -3.82 0.20 -8.33
C THR A 74 -2.31 0.41 -8.28
N GLY A 75 -1.74 0.64 -7.09
CA GLY A 75 -0.29 0.72 -6.90
C GLY A 75 0.46 -0.52 -7.39
N ASN A 76 -0.10 -1.72 -7.16
CA ASN A 76 0.54 -2.98 -7.55
C ASN A 76 0.52 -3.26 -9.05
N ILE A 77 -0.37 -2.59 -9.78
CA ILE A 77 -0.56 -2.79 -11.22
C ILE A 77 0.02 -1.58 -11.96
N ILE A 78 -0.60 -0.42 -11.74
CA ILE A 78 -0.30 0.82 -12.44
C ILE A 78 0.91 1.50 -11.83
N GLY A 79 1.07 1.48 -10.51
CA GLY A 79 2.26 2.02 -9.85
C GLY A 79 3.53 1.32 -10.32
N VAL A 80 3.51 0.00 -10.43
CA VAL A 80 4.61 -0.81 -11.01
C VAL A 80 4.84 -0.46 -12.48
N ALA A 81 3.78 -0.38 -13.29
CA ALA A 81 3.86 -0.03 -14.70
C ALA A 81 4.51 1.35 -14.91
N THR A 82 4.06 2.35 -14.15
CA THR A 82 4.64 3.69 -14.16
C THR A 82 6.09 3.68 -13.70
N ALA A 83 6.43 2.93 -12.63
CA ALA A 83 7.80 2.82 -12.14
C ALA A 83 8.77 2.28 -13.21
N ILE A 84 8.35 1.24 -13.93
CA ILE A 84 9.14 0.64 -15.02
C ILE A 84 9.20 1.61 -16.20
N LYS A 85 8.09 2.28 -16.52
CA LYS A 85 8.03 3.19 -17.68
C LYS A 85 8.91 4.43 -17.49
N THR A 86 8.98 4.98 -16.28
CA THR A 86 9.76 6.20 -15.99
C THR A 86 11.17 5.88 -15.49
N GLY A 87 11.33 4.91 -14.59
CA GLY A 87 12.60 4.53 -13.96
C GLY A 87 13.34 3.39 -14.66
N GLY A 88 12.76 2.79 -15.70
CA GLY A 88 13.31 1.63 -16.39
C GLY A 88 13.14 0.32 -15.60
N PRO A 89 13.59 -0.82 -16.16
CA PRO A 89 13.47 -2.15 -15.51
C PRO A 89 14.11 -2.22 -14.12
N GLY A 90 15.14 -1.41 -13.87
CA GLY A 90 15.84 -1.33 -12.58
C GLY A 90 14.97 -0.80 -11.44
N ALA A 91 13.89 -0.06 -11.73
CA ALA A 91 12.96 0.40 -10.72
C ALA A 91 12.32 -0.76 -9.94
N LEU A 92 12.07 -1.91 -10.60
CA LEU A 92 11.50 -3.09 -9.96
C LEU A 92 12.42 -3.65 -8.85
N PHE A 93 13.74 -3.63 -9.07
CA PHE A 93 14.70 -4.02 -8.05
C PHE A 93 14.62 -3.10 -6.82
N TRP A 94 14.52 -1.79 -7.03
CA TRP A 94 14.42 -0.82 -5.95
C TRP A 94 13.07 -0.90 -5.21
N MET A 95 12.00 -1.33 -5.87
CA MET A 95 10.74 -1.71 -5.20
C MET A 95 10.97 -2.88 -4.24
N TRP A 96 11.72 -3.91 -4.65
CA TRP A 96 12.04 -5.06 -3.78
C TRP A 96 12.89 -4.66 -2.57
N VAL A 97 13.89 -3.81 -2.77
CA VAL A 97 14.72 -3.28 -1.67
C VAL A 97 13.86 -2.49 -0.68
N ALA A 98 13.01 -1.60 -1.17
CA ALA A 98 12.10 -0.83 -0.33
C ALA A 98 11.15 -1.73 0.47
N ALA A 99 10.57 -2.76 -0.16
CA ALA A 99 9.71 -3.72 0.52
C ALA A 99 10.46 -4.57 1.56
N PHE A 100 11.67 -5.03 1.22
CA PHE A 100 12.48 -5.85 2.13
C PHE A 100 12.76 -5.14 3.45
N PHE A 101 13.23 -3.89 3.39
CA PHE A 101 13.45 -3.08 4.59
C PHE A 101 12.14 -2.55 5.18
N GLY A 102 11.14 -2.31 4.33
CA GLY A 102 9.80 -1.88 4.71
C GLY A 102 9.04 -2.90 5.55
N MET A 103 9.35 -4.20 5.47
CA MET A 103 8.78 -5.22 6.36
C MET A 103 9.09 -4.92 7.84
N ALA A 104 10.31 -4.51 8.17
CA ALA A 104 10.68 -4.16 9.54
C ALA A 104 9.97 -2.87 10.01
N THR A 105 9.79 -1.90 9.11
CA THR A 105 9.01 -0.67 9.38
C THR A 105 7.55 -1.02 9.66
N LYS A 106 6.93 -1.85 8.81
CA LYS A 106 5.53 -2.31 8.94
C LYS A 106 5.31 -3.11 10.23
N TYR A 107 6.30 -3.92 10.62
CA TYR A 107 6.30 -4.63 11.89
C TYR A 107 6.23 -3.65 13.08
N ALA A 108 7.11 -2.64 13.09
CA ALA A 108 7.15 -1.64 14.16
C ALA A 108 5.83 -0.85 14.27
N GLU A 109 5.27 -0.45 13.13
CA GLU A 109 3.96 0.19 13.03
C GLU A 109 2.85 -0.67 13.67
N GLY A 110 2.73 -1.93 13.25
CA GLY A 110 1.72 -2.86 13.77
C GLY A 110 1.85 -3.12 15.27
N LEU A 111 3.10 -3.25 15.75
CA LEU A 111 3.40 -3.42 17.18
C LEU A 111 2.94 -2.20 17.99
N LEU A 112 3.35 -1.00 17.57
CA LEU A 112 3.00 0.23 18.27
C LEU A 112 1.49 0.50 18.24
N ALA A 113 0.80 0.11 17.17
CA ALA A 113 -0.65 0.22 17.06
C ALA A 113 -1.37 -0.58 18.13
N ILE A 114 -0.95 -1.82 18.41
CA ILE A 114 -1.54 -2.62 19.49
C ILE A 114 -1.12 -2.10 20.87
N LYS A 115 0.12 -1.64 21.02
CA LYS A 115 0.62 -1.15 22.31
C LYS A 115 -0.08 0.14 22.76
N TYR A 116 -0.46 1.00 21.81
CA TYR A 116 -1.00 2.34 22.08
C TYR A 116 -2.42 2.58 21.52
N ARG A 117 -3.20 1.53 21.26
CA ARG A 117 -4.62 1.70 20.91
C ARG A 117 -5.48 2.03 22.14
N ARG A 118 -6.60 2.72 21.90
CA ARG A 118 -7.63 3.03 22.89
C ARG A 118 -9.00 2.61 22.37
N LYS A 119 -10.02 2.65 23.22
CA LYS A 119 -11.42 2.59 22.77
C LYS A 119 -11.94 3.98 22.46
N ASP A 120 -12.69 4.11 21.38
CA ASP A 120 -13.44 5.32 21.06
C ASP A 120 -14.72 5.42 21.91
N ALA A 121 -15.48 6.51 21.75
CA ALA A 121 -16.72 6.74 22.51
C ALA A 121 -17.85 5.74 22.16
N HIS A 122 -17.70 4.95 21.10
CA HIS A 122 -18.61 3.85 20.76
C HIS A 122 -18.06 2.48 21.19
N GLY A 123 -16.91 2.46 21.89
CA GLY A 123 -16.29 1.24 22.41
C GLY A 123 -15.46 0.47 21.37
N ALA A 124 -15.34 0.96 20.14
CA ALA A 124 -14.52 0.35 19.10
C ALA A 124 -13.04 0.70 19.29
N MET A 125 -12.13 -0.16 18.85
CA MET A 125 -10.70 0.08 18.97
C MET A 125 -10.26 1.16 17.97
N ALA A 126 -9.51 2.14 18.46
CA ALA A 126 -8.89 3.21 17.68
C ALA A 126 -7.38 3.23 17.99
N GLY A 127 -6.57 3.08 16.95
CA GLY A 127 -5.12 3.08 17.04
C GLY A 127 -4.50 3.49 15.71
N GLY A 128 -3.17 3.53 15.68
CA GLY A 128 -2.40 4.07 14.56
C GLY A 128 -1.48 5.20 15.01
N PRO A 129 -0.82 5.90 14.07
CA PRO A 129 0.28 6.79 14.40
C PRO A 129 -0.11 8.00 15.23
N MET A 130 -1.27 8.59 14.97
CA MET A 130 -1.82 9.65 15.82
C MET A 130 -1.93 9.24 17.30
N HIS A 131 -2.20 7.95 17.58
CA HIS A 131 -2.29 7.44 18.94
C HIS A 131 -0.94 7.13 19.56
N TYR A 132 -0.02 6.43 18.87
CA TYR A 132 1.29 6.17 19.48
C TYR A 132 2.20 7.39 19.52
N ILE A 133 2.00 8.40 18.67
CA ILE A 133 2.64 9.71 18.83
C ILE A 133 2.15 10.33 20.13
N LEU A 134 0.84 10.41 20.33
CA LEU A 134 0.29 11.08 21.50
C LEU A 134 0.55 10.32 22.81
N LEU A 135 0.27 9.01 22.83
CA LEU A 135 0.34 8.17 24.04
C LEU A 135 1.74 7.61 24.30
N GLY A 136 2.55 7.43 23.25
CA GLY A 136 3.91 6.90 23.37
C GLY A 136 4.97 8.00 23.55
N MET A 137 4.88 9.09 22.79
CA MET A 137 5.85 10.20 22.87
C MET A 137 5.41 11.29 23.86
N GLY A 138 4.13 11.33 24.22
CA GLY A 138 3.54 12.24 25.20
C GLY A 138 2.89 13.49 24.60
N ASP A 139 2.15 14.23 25.43
CA ASP A 139 1.30 15.35 25.00
C ASP A 139 2.03 16.49 24.27
N LYS A 140 3.33 16.66 24.51
CA LYS A 140 4.17 17.66 23.82
C LYS A 140 4.23 17.41 22.30
N TRP A 141 4.00 16.17 21.85
CA TRP A 141 4.00 15.77 20.44
C TRP A 141 2.60 15.75 19.81
N ARG A 142 1.57 16.25 20.52
CA ARG A 142 0.21 16.39 19.98
C ARG A 142 0.14 17.11 18.63
N PRO A 143 0.92 18.18 18.35
CA PRO A 143 0.92 18.79 17.02
C PRO A 143 1.31 17.81 15.90
N LEU A 144 2.26 16.91 16.16
CA LEU A 144 2.69 15.90 15.20
C LEU A 144 1.60 14.83 14.97
N ALA A 145 0.87 14.44 16.01
CA ALA A 145 -0.27 13.53 15.91
C ALA A 145 -1.43 14.15 15.09
N ILE A 146 -1.72 15.44 15.32
CA ILE A 146 -2.70 16.20 14.54
C ILE A 146 -2.26 16.30 13.08
N PHE A 147 -0.99 16.59 12.83
CA PHE A 147 -0.44 16.66 11.48
C PHE A 147 -0.59 15.33 10.73
N PHE A 148 -0.25 14.21 11.37
CA PHE A 148 -0.48 12.88 10.81
C PHE A 148 -1.96 12.65 10.47
N ALA A 149 -2.88 12.97 11.40
CA ALA A 149 -4.30 12.74 11.19
C ALA A 149 -4.86 13.58 10.02
N ILE A 150 -4.45 14.85 9.90
CA ILE A 150 -4.81 15.70 8.76
C ILE A 150 -4.26 15.11 7.46
N ALA A 151 -2.97 14.74 7.43
CA ALA A 151 -2.36 14.14 6.25
C ALA A 151 -3.07 12.84 5.85
N GLY A 152 -3.41 11.97 6.82
CA GLY A 152 -4.14 10.73 6.56
C GLY A 152 -5.55 10.95 5.98
N ILE A 153 -6.26 12.00 6.41
CA ILE A 153 -7.54 12.39 5.80
C ILE A 153 -7.33 12.85 4.36
N LEU A 154 -6.31 13.66 4.09
CA LEU A 154 -5.98 14.12 2.74
C LEU A 154 -5.58 12.95 1.82
N VAL A 155 -4.80 11.99 2.32
CA VAL A 155 -4.45 10.78 1.57
C VAL A 155 -5.69 9.95 1.24
N ALA A 156 -6.60 9.79 2.19
CA ALA A 156 -7.85 9.05 1.97
C ALA A 156 -8.73 9.73 0.90
N LEU A 157 -8.87 11.06 0.94
CA LEU A 157 -9.78 11.82 0.06
C LEU A 157 -9.19 12.14 -1.32
N LEU A 158 -7.90 12.50 -1.38
CA LEU A 158 -7.25 13.07 -2.56
C LEU A 158 -6.18 12.16 -3.16
N GLY A 159 -5.69 11.17 -2.39
CA GLY A 159 -4.54 10.37 -2.77
C GLY A 159 -4.88 8.93 -3.12
N ILE A 160 -4.14 8.01 -2.48
CA ILE A 160 -4.20 6.57 -2.75
C ILE A 160 -5.50 5.92 -2.32
N GLY A 161 -6.26 6.59 -1.46
CA GLY A 161 -7.54 6.09 -0.99
C GLY A 161 -8.71 6.27 -1.95
N THR A 162 -8.66 7.27 -2.85
CA THR A 162 -9.81 7.59 -3.70
C THR A 162 -9.41 7.87 -5.15
N PHE A 163 -8.79 9.01 -5.45
CA PHE A 163 -8.66 9.49 -6.83
C PHE A 163 -7.89 8.52 -7.74
N THR A 164 -6.74 8.02 -7.30
CA THR A 164 -5.92 7.08 -8.07
C THR A 164 -6.68 5.78 -8.37
N GLN A 165 -7.46 5.29 -7.40
CA GLN A 165 -8.27 4.08 -7.52
C GLN A 165 -9.43 4.27 -8.50
N VAL A 166 -10.19 5.36 -8.35
CA VAL A 166 -11.32 5.67 -9.24
C VAL A 166 -10.85 5.85 -10.67
N ASN A 167 -9.79 6.65 -10.89
CA ASN A 167 -9.28 6.95 -12.21
C ASN A 167 -8.86 5.68 -12.96
N SER A 168 -8.17 4.78 -12.26
CA SER A 168 -7.74 3.49 -12.81
C SER A 168 -8.90 2.58 -13.21
N ILE A 169 -9.95 2.51 -12.37
CA ILE A 169 -11.16 1.76 -12.71
C ILE A 169 -11.82 2.39 -13.95
N THR A 170 -11.99 3.71 -13.96
CA THR A 170 -12.66 4.40 -15.07
C THR A 170 -11.92 4.20 -16.39
N GLU A 171 -10.60 4.32 -16.40
CA GLU A 171 -9.79 4.07 -17.61
C GLU A 171 -9.89 2.62 -18.07
N ALA A 172 -9.77 1.65 -17.14
CA ALA A 172 -9.85 0.23 -17.49
C ALA A 172 -11.20 -0.16 -18.12
N MET A 173 -12.30 0.35 -17.54
CA MET A 173 -13.65 0.11 -18.05
C MET A 173 -13.90 0.83 -19.38
N GLN A 174 -13.36 2.03 -19.55
CA GLN A 174 -13.46 2.77 -20.81
C GLN A 174 -12.67 2.07 -21.93
N ASN A 175 -11.46 1.58 -21.64
CA ASN A 175 -10.61 0.90 -22.63
C ASN A 175 -11.20 -0.43 -23.11
N THR A 176 -11.97 -1.12 -22.27
CA THR A 176 -12.43 -2.49 -22.55
C THR A 176 -13.87 -2.58 -23.03
N ILE A 177 -14.79 -1.88 -22.36
CA ILE A 177 -16.22 -1.93 -22.68
C ILE A 177 -16.79 -0.55 -23.01
N GLN A 178 -15.93 0.47 -23.18
CA GLN A 178 -16.32 1.83 -23.59
C GLN A 178 -17.34 2.49 -22.64
N LEU A 179 -17.36 2.06 -21.36
CA LEU A 179 -18.26 2.61 -20.36
C LEU A 179 -17.78 4.03 -19.95
N PRO A 180 -18.65 5.06 -20.01
CA PRO A 180 -18.24 6.42 -19.69
C PRO A 180 -17.73 6.56 -18.25
N PRO A 181 -16.64 7.31 -17.99
CA PRO A 181 -16.06 7.48 -16.66
C PRO A 181 -17.07 7.92 -15.59
N ALA A 182 -17.97 8.84 -15.92
CA ALA A 182 -18.99 9.33 -15.00
C ALA A 182 -19.96 8.23 -14.54
N VAL A 183 -20.32 7.30 -15.44
CA VAL A 183 -21.20 6.16 -15.12
C VAL A 183 -20.46 5.17 -14.23
N THR A 184 -19.22 4.83 -14.57
CA THR A 184 -18.36 3.94 -13.78
C THR A 184 -18.14 4.49 -12.36
N ALA A 185 -17.80 5.77 -12.22
CA ALA A 185 -17.59 6.42 -10.93
C ALA A 185 -18.88 6.47 -10.08
N SER A 186 -20.04 6.68 -10.72
CA SER A 186 -21.34 6.70 -10.04
C SER A 186 -21.73 5.31 -9.52
N ILE A 187 -21.56 4.26 -10.32
CA ILE A 187 -21.79 2.86 -9.89
C ILE A 187 -20.87 2.52 -8.72
N LEU A 188 -19.59 2.87 -8.84
CA LEU A 188 -18.60 2.65 -7.79
C LEU A 188 -18.97 3.36 -6.49
N ALA A 189 -19.40 4.62 -6.55
CA ALA A 189 -19.84 5.40 -5.40
C ALA A 189 -21.04 4.74 -4.68
N ILE A 190 -22.01 4.22 -5.43
CA ILE A 190 -23.17 3.50 -4.85
C ILE A 190 -22.71 2.22 -4.15
N LEU A 191 -21.88 1.40 -4.81
CA LEU A 191 -21.38 0.15 -4.24
C LEU A 191 -20.56 0.39 -2.96
N VAL A 192 -19.69 1.40 -2.97
CA VAL A 192 -18.90 1.78 -1.80
C VAL A 192 -19.81 2.28 -0.68
N ALA A 193 -20.81 3.11 -0.96
CA ALA A 193 -21.76 3.61 0.03
C ALA A 193 -22.49 2.47 0.76
N LEU A 194 -22.95 1.44 0.04
CA LEU A 194 -23.61 0.27 0.64
C LEU A 194 -22.74 -0.43 1.69
N VAL A 195 -21.41 -0.46 1.47
CA VAL A 195 -20.47 -1.12 2.38
C VAL A 195 -20.07 -0.20 3.53
N ILE A 196 -19.62 1.03 3.26
CA ILE A 196 -18.99 1.88 4.28
C ILE A 196 -19.97 2.41 5.32
N PHE A 197 -21.24 2.65 4.97
CA PHE A 197 -22.23 3.11 5.94
C PHE A 197 -22.54 2.06 7.02
N SER A 198 -22.26 0.79 6.75
CA SER A 198 -22.37 -0.33 7.70
C SER A 198 -21.17 -0.46 8.65
N GLY A 199 -20.11 0.34 8.48
CA GLY A 199 -18.94 0.39 9.37
C GLY A 199 -17.93 -0.75 9.18
N ILE A 200 -16.94 -0.83 10.09
CA ILE A 200 -15.75 -1.68 9.95
C ILE A 200 -16.06 -3.17 9.81
N GLN A 201 -17.09 -3.68 10.49
CA GLN A 201 -17.46 -5.10 10.39
C GLN A 201 -17.89 -5.50 8.97
N SER A 202 -18.55 -4.59 8.25
CA SER A 202 -18.92 -4.79 6.85
C SER A 202 -17.68 -4.80 5.96
N ILE A 203 -16.80 -3.81 6.14
CA ILE A 203 -15.53 -3.70 5.41
C ILE A 203 -14.71 -4.97 5.61
N ALA A 204 -14.51 -5.42 6.85
CA ALA A 204 -13.76 -6.63 7.16
C ALA A 204 -14.39 -7.89 6.54
N ARG A 205 -15.73 -7.99 6.55
CA ARG A 205 -16.45 -9.12 5.93
C ARG A 205 -16.29 -9.16 4.41
N VAL A 206 -16.28 -8.00 3.75
CA VAL A 206 -16.00 -7.90 2.32
C VAL A 206 -14.53 -8.24 2.07
N SER A 207 -13.60 -7.62 2.79
CA SER A 207 -12.16 -7.80 2.60
C SER A 207 -11.71 -9.25 2.79
N THR A 208 -12.22 -9.94 3.83
CA THR A 208 -11.89 -11.36 4.10
C THR A 208 -12.31 -12.32 2.99
N LYS A 209 -13.31 -11.98 2.18
CA LYS A 209 -13.74 -12.79 1.04
C LYS A 209 -13.07 -12.35 -0.25
N VAL A 210 -13.05 -11.04 -0.52
CA VAL A 210 -12.60 -10.49 -1.80
C VAL A 210 -11.09 -10.51 -1.92
N VAL A 211 -10.34 -10.17 -0.86
CA VAL A 211 -8.87 -10.03 -0.95
C VAL A 211 -8.16 -11.35 -1.25
N PRO A 212 -8.44 -12.48 -0.57
CA PRO A 212 -7.82 -13.74 -0.92
C PRO A 212 -8.18 -14.20 -2.33
N PHE A 213 -9.45 -14.01 -2.73
CA PHE A 213 -9.93 -14.36 -4.06
C PHE A 213 -9.23 -13.54 -5.15
N MET A 214 -9.21 -12.21 -5.03
CA MET A 214 -8.61 -11.32 -6.02
C MET A 214 -7.10 -11.54 -6.13
N ALA A 215 -6.40 -11.78 -5.02
CA ALA A 215 -4.98 -12.09 -5.04
C ALA A 215 -4.71 -13.43 -5.76
N ALA A 216 -5.49 -14.47 -5.46
CA ALA A 216 -5.33 -15.79 -6.08
C ALA A 216 -5.52 -15.75 -7.60
N ILE A 217 -6.60 -15.11 -8.08
CA ILE A 217 -6.86 -15.02 -9.52
C ILE A 217 -5.83 -14.14 -10.25
N TYR A 218 -5.35 -13.07 -9.60
CA TYR A 218 -4.31 -12.20 -10.17
C TYR A 218 -2.97 -12.93 -10.28
N ILE A 219 -2.57 -13.65 -9.22
CA ILE A 219 -1.37 -14.49 -9.21
C ILE A 219 -1.48 -15.55 -10.30
N LEU A 220 -2.63 -16.22 -10.44
CA LEU A 220 -2.83 -17.20 -11.51
C LEU A 220 -2.67 -16.58 -12.91
N GLY A 221 -3.30 -15.42 -13.14
CA GLY A 221 -3.20 -14.71 -14.43
C GLY A 221 -1.77 -14.32 -14.79
N THR A 222 -1.05 -13.70 -13.85
CA THR A 222 0.34 -13.28 -14.06
C THR A 222 1.29 -14.47 -14.19
N VAL A 223 1.17 -15.49 -13.34
CA VAL A 223 1.96 -16.74 -13.44
C VAL A 223 1.74 -17.42 -14.78
N THR A 224 0.53 -17.40 -15.32
CA THR A 224 0.26 -17.94 -16.66
C THR A 224 1.04 -17.18 -17.73
N VAL A 225 1.10 -15.83 -17.67
CA VAL A 225 1.92 -15.05 -18.60
C VAL A 225 3.41 -15.39 -18.48
N LEU A 226 3.90 -15.53 -17.25
CA LEU A 226 5.30 -15.91 -17.01
C LEU A 226 5.61 -17.32 -17.50
N ALA A 227 4.69 -18.27 -17.31
CA ALA A 227 4.86 -19.66 -17.74
C ALA A 227 4.91 -19.80 -19.27
N VAL A 228 4.09 -19.02 -19.99
CA VAL A 228 4.11 -18.98 -21.47
C VAL A 228 5.41 -18.36 -22.01
N ASN A 229 6.08 -17.51 -21.24
CA ASN A 229 7.33 -16.84 -21.63
C ASN A 229 8.52 -17.31 -20.79
N LEU A 230 8.50 -18.55 -20.26
CA LEU A 230 9.43 -19.00 -19.23
C LEU A 230 10.90 -18.93 -19.66
N ASP A 231 11.17 -19.19 -20.92
CA ASP A 231 12.48 -19.10 -21.57
C ASP A 231 13.09 -17.68 -21.53
N ARG A 232 12.28 -16.65 -21.33
CA ARG A 232 12.72 -15.25 -21.18
C ARG A 232 12.88 -14.81 -19.73
N LEU A 233 12.48 -15.64 -18.76
CA LEU A 233 12.45 -15.24 -17.35
C LEU A 233 13.84 -14.88 -16.82
N LEU A 234 14.85 -15.72 -17.10
CA LEU A 234 16.22 -15.46 -16.66
C LEU A 234 16.82 -14.20 -17.32
N PRO A 235 16.73 -14.01 -18.65
CA PRO A 235 17.09 -12.73 -19.29
C PRO A 235 16.39 -11.51 -18.69
N THR A 236 15.08 -11.62 -18.39
CA THR A 236 14.32 -10.51 -17.78
C THR A 236 14.83 -10.19 -16.38
N LEU A 237 15.15 -11.19 -15.56
CA LEU A 237 15.76 -10.95 -14.25
C LEU A 237 17.13 -10.27 -14.39
N GLN A 238 17.98 -10.74 -15.30
CA GLN A 238 19.27 -10.11 -15.58
C GLN A 238 19.11 -8.64 -15.99
N LEU A 239 18.12 -8.34 -16.84
CA LEU A 239 17.79 -6.97 -17.23
C LEU A 239 17.47 -6.12 -15.99
N VAL A 240 16.58 -6.58 -15.11
CA VAL A 240 16.22 -5.88 -13.86
C VAL A 240 17.46 -5.54 -13.02
N PHE A 241 18.33 -6.52 -12.78
CA PHE A 241 19.55 -6.30 -11.99
C PHE A 241 20.54 -5.37 -12.70
N SER A 242 20.79 -5.57 -14.00
CA SER A 242 21.73 -4.73 -14.75
C SER A 242 21.25 -3.27 -14.85
N SER A 243 19.95 -3.05 -15.07
CA SER A 243 19.35 -1.72 -15.16
C SER A 243 19.29 -1.02 -13.81
N ALA A 244 19.26 -1.76 -12.69
CA ALA A 244 19.24 -1.16 -11.36
C ALA A 244 20.55 -0.46 -10.98
N PHE A 245 21.67 -0.88 -11.58
CA PHE A 245 23.03 -0.39 -11.26
C PHE A 245 23.76 0.23 -12.45
N SER A 246 23.14 0.32 -13.63
CA SER A 246 23.79 0.89 -14.82
C SER A 246 23.83 2.42 -14.76
N GLN A 247 25.01 3.00 -14.96
CA GLN A 247 25.19 4.45 -15.15
C GLN A 247 24.82 4.92 -16.57
N THR A 248 24.73 3.99 -17.54
CA THR A 248 24.43 4.27 -18.95
C THR A 248 23.01 3.85 -19.30
N ALA A 249 22.15 4.85 -19.51
CA ALA A 249 20.79 4.69 -20.02
C ALA A 249 20.81 4.61 -21.55
N ALA A 250 21.27 3.48 -22.10
CA ALA A 250 21.05 3.17 -23.52
C ALA A 250 21.26 1.67 -23.78
N VAL A 251 20.33 0.84 -23.34
CA VAL A 251 20.15 -0.50 -23.93
C VAL A 251 18.68 -0.61 -24.34
N GLY A 252 18.43 -0.55 -25.65
CA GLY A 252 17.11 -0.76 -26.26
C GLY A 252 16.11 0.39 -26.11
N GLY A 253 16.19 1.42 -26.97
CA GLY A 253 15.14 2.46 -27.12
C GLY A 253 14.99 3.47 -25.99
N PHE A 254 15.40 3.11 -24.77
CA PHE A 254 15.19 3.91 -23.58
C PHE A 254 16.38 4.83 -23.26
N ALA A 255 16.27 6.09 -23.67
CA ALA A 255 17.18 7.16 -23.31
C ALA A 255 16.61 7.92 -22.08
N GLY A 256 17.13 7.68 -20.87
CA GLY A 256 16.87 8.64 -19.77
C GLY A 256 16.82 8.19 -18.31
N ALA A 257 16.68 6.90 -17.96
CA ALA A 257 16.73 6.54 -16.52
C ALA A 257 18.16 6.43 -16.04
N THR A 258 18.54 7.41 -15.24
CA THR A 258 19.71 7.30 -14.36
C THR A 258 19.40 6.32 -13.21
N ILE A 259 20.45 5.83 -12.54
CA ILE A 259 20.32 5.08 -11.28
C ILE A 259 19.44 5.85 -10.28
N GLN A 260 19.59 7.18 -10.23
CA GLN A 260 18.77 8.04 -9.37
C GLN A 260 17.27 7.93 -9.71
N LEU A 261 16.91 7.96 -11.00
CA LEU A 261 15.52 7.86 -11.42
C LEU A 261 14.94 6.47 -11.14
N ALA A 262 15.73 5.41 -11.32
CA ALA A 262 15.35 4.04 -10.96
C ALA A 262 15.11 3.90 -9.45
N ILE A 263 16.01 4.45 -8.62
CA ILE A 263 15.86 4.48 -7.15
C ILE A 263 14.60 5.26 -6.77
N GLN A 264 14.46 6.50 -7.25
CA GLN A 264 13.37 7.38 -6.87
C GLN A 264 12.01 6.78 -7.23
N ASN A 265 11.84 6.33 -8.48
CA ASN A 265 10.58 5.74 -8.92
C ASN A 265 10.34 4.36 -8.28
N GLY A 266 11.38 3.53 -8.15
CA GLY A 266 11.26 2.23 -7.52
C GLY A 266 10.88 2.33 -6.04
N VAL A 267 11.55 3.17 -5.27
CA VAL A 267 11.22 3.36 -3.86
C VAL A 267 9.87 4.06 -3.70
N ALA A 268 9.60 5.15 -4.43
CA ALA A 268 8.33 5.87 -4.31
C ALA A 268 7.13 4.98 -4.65
N ARG A 269 7.17 4.25 -5.77
CA ARG A 269 6.07 3.35 -6.17
C ARG A 269 6.02 2.09 -5.32
N GLY A 270 7.16 1.59 -4.83
CA GLY A 270 7.22 0.49 -3.87
C GLY A 270 6.50 0.85 -2.57
N VAL A 271 6.82 2.02 -2.01
CA VAL A 271 6.19 2.54 -0.79
C VAL A 271 4.72 2.88 -1.03
N PHE A 272 4.36 3.45 -2.17
CA PHE A 272 2.97 3.69 -2.55
C PHE A 272 2.15 2.39 -2.52
N SER A 273 2.74 1.29 -2.99
CA SER A 273 2.09 -0.02 -3.04
C SER A 273 1.94 -0.65 -1.66
N ASN A 274 3.04 -0.90 -0.94
CA ASN A 274 2.98 -1.60 0.34
C ASN A 274 2.67 -0.72 1.55
N GLU A 275 2.74 0.60 1.40
CA GLU A 275 2.52 1.61 2.43
C GLU A 275 3.42 1.46 3.67
N SER A 276 4.58 0.80 3.55
CA SER A 276 5.55 0.69 4.64
C SER A 276 6.17 2.05 4.94
N GLY A 277 6.04 2.54 6.17
CA GLY A 277 6.54 3.85 6.57
C GLY A 277 5.55 5.00 6.37
N LEU A 278 4.40 4.75 5.72
CA LEU A 278 3.30 5.73 5.68
C LEU A 278 2.52 5.77 7.00
N GLY A 279 2.48 4.66 7.76
CA GLY A 279 1.72 4.59 9.01
C GLY A 279 0.20 4.41 8.84
N SER A 280 -0.29 4.10 7.64
CA SER A 280 -1.71 3.83 7.36
C SER A 280 -2.18 2.47 7.85
N ALA A 281 -1.52 1.39 7.42
CA ALA A 281 -1.84 0.01 7.78
C ALA A 281 -1.95 -0.30 9.29
N PRO A 282 -1.16 0.28 10.22
CA PRO A 282 -1.38 0.08 11.65
C PRO A 282 -2.79 0.49 12.13
N ILE A 283 -3.51 1.34 11.39
CA ILE A 283 -4.89 1.72 11.72
C ILE A 283 -5.84 0.51 11.61
N ALA A 284 -5.69 -0.35 10.60
CA ALA A 284 -6.39 -1.63 10.53
C ALA A 284 -5.90 -2.60 11.61
N ALA A 285 -4.58 -2.69 11.82
CA ALA A 285 -4.00 -3.59 12.80
C ALA A 285 -4.51 -3.33 14.22
N ALA A 286 -4.77 -2.06 14.56
CA ALA A 286 -5.32 -1.67 15.86
C ALA A 286 -6.69 -2.31 16.17
N ALA A 287 -7.46 -2.67 15.14
CA ALA A 287 -8.77 -3.31 15.29
C ALA A 287 -8.69 -4.83 15.58
N ALA A 288 -7.51 -5.45 15.47
CA ALA A 288 -7.33 -6.89 15.66
C ALA A 288 -7.60 -7.34 17.10
N ARG A 289 -8.21 -8.51 17.28
CA ARG A 289 -8.39 -9.19 18.58
C ARG A 289 -7.10 -9.86 19.03
N THR A 290 -6.20 -9.08 19.61
CA THR A 290 -4.94 -9.59 20.16
C THR A 290 -4.43 -8.71 21.31
N LYS A 291 -3.82 -9.35 22.31
CA LYS A 291 -3.11 -8.64 23.39
C LYS A 291 -1.61 -8.57 23.16
N GLU A 292 -1.08 -9.23 22.14
CA GLU A 292 0.36 -9.37 21.92
C GLU A 292 0.83 -8.49 20.76
N PRO A 293 1.45 -7.33 21.06
CA PRO A 293 1.94 -6.41 20.04
C PRO A 293 2.91 -7.06 19.04
N VAL A 294 3.77 -7.99 19.50
CA VAL A 294 4.78 -8.62 18.65
C VAL A 294 4.14 -9.51 17.59
N GLU A 295 3.11 -10.28 17.96
CA GLU A 295 2.41 -11.16 17.03
C GLU A 295 1.68 -10.35 15.96
N GLN A 296 1.00 -9.28 16.34
CA GLN A 296 0.35 -8.40 15.36
C GLN A 296 1.35 -7.68 14.48
N GLY A 297 2.51 -7.27 15.01
CA GLY A 297 3.62 -6.74 14.22
C GLY A 297 4.09 -7.74 13.17
N LEU A 298 4.28 -9.01 13.57
CA LEU A 298 4.68 -10.08 12.65
C LEU A 298 3.63 -10.29 11.55
N ILE A 299 2.35 -10.34 11.91
CA ILE A 299 1.26 -10.45 10.92
C ILE A 299 1.27 -9.24 9.97
N SER A 300 1.43 -8.02 10.50
CA SER A 300 1.41 -6.79 9.70
C SER A 300 2.52 -6.75 8.63
N MET A 301 3.73 -7.23 8.94
CA MET A 301 4.82 -7.25 7.94
C MET A 301 4.59 -8.24 6.79
N THR A 302 3.72 -9.25 6.96
CA THR A 302 3.34 -10.15 5.85
C THR A 302 2.59 -9.40 4.76
N GLY A 303 1.93 -8.29 5.10
CA GLY A 303 1.29 -7.39 4.14
C GLY A 303 2.27 -6.91 3.08
N THR A 304 3.41 -6.35 3.49
CA THR A 304 4.48 -5.87 2.59
C THR A 304 5.07 -6.98 1.72
N PHE A 305 5.21 -8.20 2.28
CA PHE A 305 5.70 -9.35 1.55
C PHE A 305 4.73 -9.77 0.44
N ILE A 306 3.45 -9.97 0.76
CA ILE A 306 2.42 -10.35 -0.20
C ILE A 306 2.26 -9.26 -1.27
N ASP A 307 2.19 -8.01 -0.84
CA ASP A 307 2.00 -6.86 -1.71
C ASP A 307 3.12 -6.70 -2.75
N THR A 308 4.36 -6.51 -2.29
CA THR A 308 5.42 -6.10 -3.21
C THR A 308 6.26 -7.27 -3.68
N LEU A 309 6.66 -8.18 -2.78
CA LEU A 309 7.55 -9.28 -3.15
C LEU A 309 6.83 -10.38 -3.94
N ILE A 310 5.51 -10.51 -3.80
CA ILE A 310 4.69 -11.39 -4.65
C ILE A 310 3.98 -10.59 -5.75
N ILE A 311 2.99 -9.76 -5.40
CA ILE A 311 2.08 -9.20 -6.41
C ILE A 311 2.81 -8.21 -7.34
N CYS A 312 3.54 -7.23 -6.80
CA CYS A 312 4.27 -6.27 -7.64
C CYS A 312 5.39 -6.94 -8.46
N SER A 313 6.08 -7.93 -7.89
CA SER A 313 7.05 -8.75 -8.64
C SER A 313 6.41 -9.41 -9.84
N LEU A 314 5.27 -10.06 -9.66
CA LEU A 314 4.54 -10.72 -10.74
C LEU A 314 4.06 -9.72 -11.79
N THR A 315 3.54 -8.56 -11.39
CA THR A 315 3.20 -7.46 -12.31
C THR A 315 4.41 -7.02 -13.11
N GLY A 316 5.50 -6.67 -12.43
CA GLY A 316 6.69 -6.10 -13.06
C GLY A 316 7.35 -7.08 -14.02
N LEU A 317 7.46 -8.35 -13.62
CA LEU A 317 7.96 -9.41 -14.49
C LEU A 317 7.04 -9.65 -15.69
N THR A 318 5.72 -9.63 -15.49
CA THR A 318 4.73 -9.75 -16.59
C THR A 318 4.91 -8.63 -17.63
N ILE A 319 5.10 -7.39 -17.18
CA ILE A 319 5.35 -6.24 -18.06
C ILE A 319 6.70 -6.37 -18.80
N LEU A 320 7.76 -6.77 -18.09
CA LEU A 320 9.10 -6.83 -18.64
C LEU A 320 9.30 -8.01 -19.60
N ILE A 321 8.79 -9.20 -19.26
CA ILE A 321 8.99 -10.43 -20.02
C ILE A 321 8.26 -10.41 -21.37
N THR A 322 7.13 -9.69 -21.43
CA THR A 322 6.34 -9.51 -22.65
C THR A 322 6.93 -8.45 -23.58
N GLY A 323 7.86 -7.62 -23.10
CA GLY A 323 8.55 -6.59 -23.90
C GLY A 323 7.72 -5.35 -24.20
N VAL A 324 6.46 -5.27 -23.75
CA VAL A 324 5.56 -4.13 -24.05
C VAL A 324 6.01 -2.81 -23.40
N TRP A 325 6.90 -2.88 -22.41
CA TRP A 325 7.42 -1.72 -21.66
C TRP A 325 8.26 -0.75 -22.49
N ASP A 326 8.82 -1.20 -23.62
CA ASP A 326 9.60 -0.36 -24.55
C ASP A 326 8.71 0.47 -25.51
N GLY A 327 7.38 0.26 -25.50
CA GLY A 327 6.43 1.02 -26.31
C GLY A 327 5.98 2.34 -25.67
N ASN A 328 5.07 3.08 -26.31
CA ASN A 328 4.54 4.37 -25.80
C ASN A 328 3.44 4.24 -24.74
N LEU A 329 3.03 3.01 -24.40
CA LEU A 329 1.98 2.78 -23.42
C LEU A 329 2.46 3.04 -21.99
N ASN A 330 1.55 3.43 -21.11
CA ASN A 330 1.80 3.60 -19.68
C ASN A 330 0.59 3.12 -18.86
N GLY A 331 0.79 2.93 -17.56
CA GLY A 331 -0.27 2.66 -16.59
C GLY A 331 -1.19 1.49 -16.93
N VAL A 332 -2.51 1.74 -16.95
CA VAL A 332 -3.55 0.72 -17.25
C VAL A 332 -3.32 0.14 -18.64
N SER A 333 -3.13 1.00 -19.63
CA SER A 333 -2.97 0.58 -21.02
C SER A 333 -1.73 -0.31 -21.22
N LEU A 334 -0.61 -0.02 -20.54
CA LEU A 334 0.61 -0.83 -20.59
C LEU A 334 0.38 -2.24 -20.03
N THR A 335 -0.29 -2.32 -18.89
CA THR A 335 -0.58 -3.62 -18.25
C THR A 335 -1.62 -4.42 -19.02
N GLN A 336 -2.63 -3.78 -19.60
CA GLN A 336 -3.61 -4.44 -20.48
C GLN A 336 -2.92 -5.03 -21.72
N ALA A 337 -1.97 -4.31 -22.31
CA ALA A 337 -1.18 -4.80 -23.44
C ALA A 337 -0.33 -6.02 -23.06
N ALA A 338 0.29 -6.03 -21.87
CA ALA A 338 1.05 -7.18 -21.40
C ALA A 338 0.18 -8.44 -21.32
N PHE A 339 -1.02 -8.34 -20.74
CA PHE A 339 -1.97 -9.46 -20.67
C PHE A 339 -2.51 -9.88 -22.04
N ALA A 340 -2.67 -8.93 -22.98
CA ALA A 340 -3.11 -9.23 -24.33
C ALA A 340 -2.12 -10.11 -25.12
N THR A 341 -0.82 -10.09 -24.77
CA THR A 341 0.18 -10.94 -25.44
C THR A 341 -0.07 -12.44 -25.29
N VAL A 342 -0.74 -12.86 -24.20
CA VAL A 342 -1.03 -14.27 -23.90
C VAL A 342 -2.51 -14.59 -24.01
N PHE A 343 -3.37 -13.68 -23.55
CA PHE A 343 -4.82 -13.91 -23.50
C PHE A 343 -5.58 -13.22 -24.64
N ALA A 344 -4.88 -12.63 -25.61
CA ALA A 344 -5.47 -11.88 -26.71
C ALA A 344 -6.52 -10.87 -26.20
N ASN A 345 -7.69 -10.82 -26.83
CA ASN A 345 -8.78 -9.90 -26.47
C ASN A 345 -9.34 -10.13 -25.05
N PHE A 346 -9.15 -11.31 -24.46
CA PHE A 346 -9.59 -11.59 -23.09
C PHE A 346 -8.66 -10.96 -22.04
N GLY A 347 -7.38 -10.75 -22.39
CA GLY A 347 -6.38 -10.20 -21.46
C GLY A 347 -6.73 -8.84 -20.87
N PRO A 348 -7.05 -7.82 -21.70
CA PRO A 348 -7.46 -6.51 -21.21
C PRO A 348 -8.72 -6.56 -20.32
N VAL A 349 -9.71 -7.38 -20.69
CA VAL A 349 -10.95 -7.57 -19.91
C VAL A 349 -10.66 -8.20 -18.56
N LEU A 350 -9.83 -9.24 -18.54
CA LEU A 350 -9.39 -9.91 -17.32
C LEU A 350 -8.68 -8.93 -16.38
N LEU A 351 -7.78 -8.09 -16.92
CA LEU A 351 -7.10 -7.08 -16.12
C LEU A 351 -8.05 -5.98 -15.60
N SER A 352 -9.06 -5.58 -16.38
CA SER A 352 -10.08 -4.64 -15.90
C SER A 352 -10.85 -5.20 -14.70
N VAL A 353 -11.17 -6.50 -14.71
CA VAL A 353 -11.78 -7.17 -13.54
C VAL A 353 -10.84 -7.12 -12.34
N PHE A 354 -9.54 -7.39 -12.53
CA PHE A 354 -8.56 -7.29 -11.45
C PHE A 354 -8.48 -5.88 -10.88
N LEU A 355 -8.39 -4.86 -11.74
CA LEU A 355 -8.34 -3.46 -11.33
C LEU A 355 -9.61 -3.05 -10.57
N VAL A 356 -10.80 -3.45 -11.02
CA VAL A 356 -12.05 -3.21 -10.30
C VAL A 356 -12.00 -3.79 -8.90
N LEU A 357 -11.60 -5.07 -8.75
CA LEU A 357 -11.54 -5.72 -7.45
C LEU A 357 -10.52 -5.06 -6.52
N PHE A 358 -9.29 -4.86 -7.00
CA PHE A 358 -8.17 -4.30 -6.24
C PHE A 358 -8.51 -2.87 -5.78
N ALA A 359 -8.84 -1.99 -6.73
CA ALA A 359 -9.15 -0.60 -6.46
C ALA A 359 -10.38 -0.43 -5.57
N PHE A 360 -11.44 -1.25 -5.78
CA PHE A 360 -12.63 -1.23 -4.92
C PHE A 360 -12.26 -1.57 -3.47
N THR A 361 -11.50 -2.65 -3.24
CA THR A 361 -11.08 -3.00 -1.87
C THR A 361 -10.20 -1.93 -1.24
N THR A 362 -9.36 -1.26 -2.03
CA THR A 362 -8.51 -0.16 -1.57
C THR A 362 -9.33 1.03 -1.10
N ILE A 363 -10.35 1.41 -1.86
CA ILE A 363 -11.28 2.48 -1.50
C ILE A 363 -11.98 2.18 -0.17
N LEU A 364 -12.39 0.93 0.06
CA LEU A 364 -13.01 0.52 1.33
C LEU A 364 -12.03 0.61 2.52
N GLY A 365 -10.80 0.10 2.35
CA GLY A 365 -9.78 0.14 3.40
C GLY A 365 -9.38 1.57 3.77
N TRP A 366 -9.18 2.43 2.77
CA TRP A 366 -8.80 3.82 2.99
C TRP A 366 -9.91 4.71 3.52
N ASN A 367 -11.18 4.39 3.23
CA ASN A 367 -12.29 5.00 3.92
C ASN A 367 -12.17 4.78 5.43
N TYR A 368 -11.90 3.55 5.86
CA TYR A 368 -11.71 3.26 7.28
C TYR A 368 -10.49 3.98 7.87
N TYR A 369 -9.37 4.03 7.15
CA TYR A 369 -8.16 4.74 7.62
C TYR A 369 -8.39 6.22 7.84
N GLY A 370 -8.94 6.90 6.83
CA GLY A 370 -9.25 8.32 6.96
C GLY A 370 -10.36 8.58 7.97
N GLU A 371 -11.33 7.67 8.15
CA GLU A 371 -12.35 7.77 9.19
C GLU A 371 -11.74 7.76 10.60
N ARG A 372 -10.77 6.88 10.87
CA ARG A 372 -10.08 6.85 12.17
C ARG A 372 -9.22 8.10 12.39
N CYS A 373 -8.55 8.61 11.35
CA CYS A 373 -7.86 9.90 11.43
C CYS A 373 -8.83 11.07 11.70
N PHE A 374 -10.01 11.05 11.08
CA PHE A 374 -11.05 12.05 11.27
C PHE A 374 -11.68 11.97 12.66
N GLU A 375 -11.92 10.76 13.18
CA GLU A 375 -12.38 10.50 14.54
C GLU A 375 -11.38 11.06 15.57
N PHE A 376 -10.08 10.88 15.35
CA PHE A 376 -9.07 11.42 16.27
C PHE A 376 -9.15 12.94 16.44
N LEU A 377 -9.50 13.67 15.37
CA LEU A 377 -9.58 15.14 15.37
C LEU A 377 -10.93 15.67 15.85
N PHE A 378 -12.04 15.07 15.39
CA PHE A 378 -13.38 15.62 15.53
C PHE A 378 -14.31 14.76 16.40
N GLY A 379 -13.86 13.56 16.79
CA GLY A 379 -14.65 12.57 17.53
C GLY A 379 -15.67 11.83 16.66
N VAL A 380 -16.28 10.81 17.26
CA VAL A 380 -17.18 9.87 16.56
C VAL A 380 -18.45 10.50 15.98
N ARG A 381 -18.89 11.66 16.51
CA ARG A 381 -20.14 12.34 16.11
C ARG A 381 -20.18 12.68 14.62
N TYR A 382 -19.03 12.96 14.02
CA TYR A 382 -18.93 13.46 12.65
C TYR A 382 -18.51 12.38 11.63
N ILE A 383 -18.44 11.11 12.02
CA ILE A 383 -18.06 10.00 11.12
C ILE A 383 -18.99 9.94 9.89
N ARG A 384 -20.30 10.17 10.05
CA ARG A 384 -21.24 10.18 8.92
C ARG A 384 -20.92 11.29 7.91
N VAL A 385 -20.47 12.45 8.38
CA VAL A 385 -20.06 13.57 7.50
C VAL A 385 -18.81 13.16 6.71
N TYR A 386 -17.83 12.55 7.37
CA TYR A 386 -16.64 12.03 6.68
C TYR A 386 -17.00 11.02 5.59
N ARG A 387 -17.89 10.06 5.86
CA ARG A 387 -18.33 9.08 4.85
C ARG A 387 -19.03 9.74 3.66
N LEU A 388 -19.89 10.73 3.89
CA LEU A 388 -20.53 11.49 2.80
C LEU A 388 -19.51 12.24 1.95
N LEU A 389 -18.54 12.91 2.58
CA LEU A 389 -17.44 13.57 1.87
C LEU A 389 -16.64 12.56 1.05
N PHE A 390 -16.32 11.39 1.61
CA PHE A 390 -15.59 10.34 0.92
C PHE A 390 -16.32 9.84 -0.34
N ILE A 391 -17.64 9.62 -0.26
CA ILE A 391 -18.46 9.25 -1.42
C ILE A 391 -18.46 10.35 -2.49
N LEU A 392 -18.56 11.63 -2.09
CA LEU A 392 -18.47 12.75 -3.01
C LEU A 392 -17.12 12.74 -3.76
N MET A 393 -16.02 12.48 -3.05
CA MET A 393 -14.69 12.39 -3.66
C MET A 393 -14.57 11.24 -4.67
N ILE A 394 -15.27 10.12 -4.47
CA ILE A 394 -15.30 9.03 -5.44
C ILE A 394 -15.93 9.50 -6.75
N VAL A 395 -17.05 10.21 -6.68
CA VAL A 395 -17.72 10.75 -7.87
C VAL A 395 -16.83 11.76 -8.58
N LEU A 396 -16.19 12.66 -7.82
CA LEU A 396 -15.28 13.68 -8.37
C LEU A 396 -14.01 13.08 -8.99
N GLY A 397 -13.50 11.97 -8.45
CA GLY A 397 -12.28 11.32 -8.92
C GLY A 397 -12.32 10.89 -10.39
N GLY A 398 -13.52 10.60 -10.93
CA GLY A 398 -13.70 10.26 -12.34
C GLY A 398 -13.51 11.43 -13.31
N PHE A 399 -13.41 12.67 -12.82
CA PHE A 399 -13.29 13.89 -13.63
C PHE A 399 -11.91 14.56 -13.54
N VAL A 400 -11.00 14.05 -12.70
CA VAL A 400 -9.64 14.60 -12.55
C VAL A 400 -8.67 13.85 -13.47
N GLY A 401 -7.80 14.59 -14.17
CA GLY A 401 -6.80 14.00 -15.06
C GLY A 401 -5.77 13.15 -14.31
N LEU A 402 -5.36 12.03 -14.93
CA LEU A 402 -4.49 11.00 -14.34
C LEU A 402 -3.20 11.60 -13.75
N GLU A 403 -2.47 12.43 -14.51
CA GLU A 403 -1.20 13.00 -14.06
C GLU A 403 -1.35 13.82 -12.76
N ALA A 404 -2.37 14.68 -12.69
CA ALA A 404 -2.64 15.49 -11.49
C ALA A 404 -2.98 14.62 -10.27
N VAL A 405 -3.74 13.53 -10.48
CA VAL A 405 -4.15 12.61 -9.43
C VAL A 405 -2.95 11.91 -8.79
N TRP A 406 -2.01 11.41 -9.58
CA TRP A 406 -0.82 10.72 -9.06
C TRP A 406 0.10 11.69 -8.31
N ILE A 407 0.34 12.88 -8.87
CA ILE A 407 1.20 13.89 -8.22
C ILE A 407 0.60 14.35 -6.88
N ILE A 408 -0.71 14.61 -6.83
CA ILE A 408 -1.39 14.98 -5.58
C ILE A 408 -1.26 13.84 -4.56
N ALA A 409 -1.49 12.59 -4.98
CA ALA A 409 -1.39 11.41 -4.13
C ALA A 409 0.01 11.27 -3.52
N ASP A 410 1.05 11.49 -4.32
CA ASP A 410 2.43 11.38 -3.88
C ASP A 410 2.79 12.43 -2.83
N ILE A 411 2.38 13.68 -3.04
CA ILE A 411 2.62 14.76 -2.08
C ILE A 411 1.94 14.43 -0.73
N VAL A 412 0.65 14.06 -0.74
CA VAL A 412 -0.07 13.79 0.53
C VAL A 412 0.46 12.55 1.24
N ASN A 413 0.88 11.52 0.50
CA ASN A 413 1.51 10.32 1.08
C ASN A 413 2.79 10.66 1.82
N ALA A 414 3.65 11.46 1.19
CA ALA A 414 4.90 11.87 1.81
C ALA A 414 4.70 12.74 3.05
N LEU A 415 3.71 13.65 3.03
CA LEU A 415 3.33 14.42 4.21
C LEU A 415 2.87 13.52 5.36
N MET A 416 2.16 12.42 5.06
CA MET A 416 1.74 11.43 6.05
C MET A 416 2.91 10.60 6.59
N ALA A 417 3.88 10.26 5.73
CA ALA A 417 5.04 9.45 6.09
C ALA A 417 5.95 10.12 7.14
N LEU A 418 6.19 11.43 6.99
CA LEU A 418 7.11 12.19 7.86
C LEU A 418 6.83 12.03 9.37
N PRO A 419 5.63 12.37 9.90
CA PRO A 419 5.34 12.25 11.32
C PRO A 419 5.40 10.80 11.80
N ASN A 420 5.02 9.85 10.94
CA ASN A 420 5.09 8.44 11.25
C ASN A 420 6.54 7.96 11.43
N LEU A 421 7.42 8.24 10.47
CA LEU A 421 8.83 7.83 10.52
C LEU A 421 9.56 8.42 11.73
N ILE A 422 9.28 9.69 12.06
CA ILE A 422 9.80 10.33 13.28
C ILE A 422 9.37 9.55 14.53
N ALA A 423 8.10 9.16 14.61
CA ALA A 423 7.57 8.41 15.73
C ALA A 423 8.18 7.01 15.83
N LEU A 424 8.36 6.31 14.70
CA LEU A 424 8.99 4.98 14.69
C LEU A 424 10.43 5.02 15.20
N LEU A 425 11.21 6.04 14.80
CA LEU A 425 12.58 6.21 15.30
C LEU A 425 12.60 6.55 16.79
N ALA A 426 11.74 7.48 17.23
CA ALA A 426 11.64 7.88 18.64
C ALA A 426 11.18 6.73 19.55
N LEU A 427 10.24 5.90 19.09
CA LEU A 427 9.68 4.78 19.83
C LEU A 427 10.40 3.45 19.55
N SER A 428 11.46 3.46 18.73
CA SER A 428 12.24 2.25 18.42
C SER A 428 12.79 1.51 19.64
N PRO A 429 13.19 2.16 20.76
CA PRO A 429 13.62 1.43 21.95
C PRO A 429 12.50 0.54 22.53
N ILE A 430 11.25 0.98 22.40
CA ILE A 430 10.07 0.25 22.87
C ILE A 430 9.82 -0.96 21.97
N VAL A 431 9.83 -0.77 20.65
CA VAL A 431 9.69 -1.85 19.67
C VAL A 431 10.73 -2.94 19.92
N ILE A 432 12.00 -2.56 20.10
CA ILE A 432 13.10 -3.50 20.35
C ILE A 432 12.91 -4.23 21.69
N SER A 433 12.54 -3.51 22.76
CA SER A 433 12.33 -4.06 24.09
C SER A 433 11.19 -5.08 24.13
N GLU A 434 10.04 -4.76 23.55
CA GLU A 434 8.89 -5.68 23.46
C GLU A 434 9.21 -6.92 22.64
N THR A 435 9.86 -6.72 21.48
CA THR A 435 10.28 -7.82 20.61
C THR A 435 11.20 -8.80 21.33
N LYS A 436 12.20 -8.28 22.05
CA LYS A 436 13.15 -9.09 22.81
C LYS A 436 12.44 -9.87 23.93
N LYS A 437 11.61 -9.19 24.73
CA LYS A 437 10.84 -9.84 25.81
C LYS A 437 9.97 -10.99 25.30
N TYR A 438 9.27 -10.80 24.19
CA TYR A 438 8.41 -11.81 23.60
C TYR A 438 9.19 -13.07 23.19
N PHE A 439 10.29 -12.90 22.45
CA PHE A 439 11.08 -14.04 21.99
C PHE A 439 11.90 -14.71 23.10
N ASP A 440 12.33 -13.97 24.12
CA ASP A 440 12.98 -14.54 25.29
C ASP A 440 12.01 -15.43 26.10
N LYS A 441 10.73 -15.04 26.19
CA LYS A 441 9.67 -15.85 26.81
C LYS A 441 9.39 -17.12 26.01
N HIS A 442 9.30 -17.03 24.69
CA HIS A 442 9.01 -18.15 23.78
C HIS A 442 10.19 -19.05 23.45
N ARG A 443 11.39 -18.77 23.99
CA ARG A 443 12.56 -19.65 23.90
C ARG A 443 12.65 -20.60 25.11
N LYS A 444 11.93 -20.29 26.19
CA LYS A 444 11.92 -21.05 27.45
C LYS A 444 10.77 -22.05 27.56
N ASN A 445 9.84 -22.00 26.62
CA ASN A 445 8.81 -23.01 26.36
C ASN A 445 9.12 -23.67 25.03
#